data_AF-A0A660Z3R5-F1
#
_entry.id   AF-A0A660Z3R5-F1
#
_cell.length_a   1.000
_cell.length_b   1.000
_cell.length_c   1.000
_cell.angle_alpha   90.00
_cell.angle_beta   90.00
_cell.angle_gamma   90.00
#
_symmetry.space_group_name_H-M   'P 1'
#
loop_
_entity.id
_entity.type
_entity.pdbx_description
1 polymer ?
#
loop_
_entity_poly.entity_id
_entity_poly.type
_entity_poly.pdbx_seq_one_letter_code
_entity_poly.pdbx_strand_id
1 'polypeptide(L)'
;DTDSLFIQLKKDEGKEAAQNGMRIAGDLNNFWKDKISSEYGLASHLEIEFEKYYRKFIITPARGSESGAKKRYAGIVVESAAGGEKEKLEFVGLEFVRSDWTRLAKEFQVELYTKVFNEEDVDDWIREIVKKVKAGEYDEKLVYRKRLRKDVDDYTKNIPQHVKAARLLPESVGTVYYVITKRGPIPIELKHNDIDYNHYIEKQLKPITDSVLSLLDKSFDSIVESDQLSFF
;
A
#
# COMPACT_ATOMS: atom_id res chain seq x y z
N ASP A 1 -11.28 8.53 -10.18
CA ASP A 1 -12.12 7.36 -9.93
C ASP A 1 -13.33 7.41 -10.86
N THR A 2 -14.25 6.46 -10.83
CA THR A 2 -15.42 6.43 -11.75
C THR A 2 -16.59 7.25 -11.22
N ASP A 3 -16.85 7.15 -9.93
CA ASP A 3 -18.05 7.61 -9.24
C ASP A 3 -17.73 8.27 -7.88
N SER A 4 -16.45 8.48 -7.55
CA SER A 4 -16.01 9.14 -6.33
C SER A 4 -15.19 10.40 -6.61
N LEU A 5 -15.24 11.33 -5.67
CA LEU A 5 -14.50 12.60 -5.71
C LEU A 5 -13.90 12.91 -4.34
N PHE A 6 -12.66 13.40 -4.36
CA PHE A 6 -11.96 13.85 -3.16
C PHE A 6 -12.03 15.37 -3.08
N ILE A 7 -12.58 15.90 -1.99
CA ILE A 7 -12.65 17.34 -1.75
C ILE A 7 -11.59 17.70 -0.72
N GLN A 8 -10.63 18.55 -1.11
CA GLN A 8 -9.71 19.15 -0.16
C GLN A 8 -10.44 20.25 0.61
N LEU A 9 -10.59 20.06 1.92
CA LEU A 9 -11.14 21.06 2.81
C LEU A 9 -10.15 22.22 3.00
N LYS A 10 -10.67 23.42 3.24
CA LYS A 10 -9.82 24.54 3.64
C LYS A 10 -9.28 24.31 5.04
N LYS A 11 -8.25 25.08 5.38
CA LYS A 11 -7.74 25.12 6.75
C LYS A 11 -8.89 25.40 7.73
N ASP A 12 -8.92 24.67 8.83
CA ASP A 12 -9.90 24.76 9.93
C ASP A 12 -11.30 24.15 9.69
N GLU A 13 -11.63 23.72 8.48
CA GLU A 13 -12.92 23.04 8.19
C GLU A 13 -12.96 21.57 8.65
N GLY A 14 -11.83 21.03 9.11
CA GLY A 14 -11.69 19.62 9.49
C GLY A 14 -12.53 19.16 10.68
N LYS A 15 -12.87 20.07 11.61
CA LYS A 15 -13.68 19.74 12.81
C LYS A 15 -15.13 19.39 12.47
N GLU A 16 -15.65 19.97 11.40
CA GLU A 16 -17.02 19.77 10.93
C GLU A 16 -17.04 18.97 9.62
N ALA A 17 -15.94 18.28 9.29
CA ALA A 17 -15.74 17.65 7.99
C ALA A 17 -16.87 16.69 7.60
N ALA A 18 -17.36 15.87 8.54
CA ALA A 18 -18.47 14.96 8.30
C ALA A 18 -19.78 15.70 8.02
N GLN A 19 -20.10 16.73 8.82
CA GLN A 19 -21.31 17.54 8.63
C GLN A 19 -21.25 18.30 7.30
N ASN A 20 -20.11 18.89 6.98
CA ASN A 20 -19.86 19.57 5.70
C ASN A 20 -19.96 18.60 4.53
N GLY A 21 -19.41 17.40 4.64
CA GLY A 21 -19.50 16.36 3.63
C GLY A 21 -20.94 15.91 3.37
N MET A 22 -21.72 15.64 4.43
CA MET A 22 -23.13 15.31 4.32
C MET A 22 -23.94 16.45 3.69
N ARG A 23 -23.65 17.70 4.05
CA ARG A 23 -24.29 18.87 3.45
C ARG A 23 -23.98 18.98 1.96
N ILE A 24 -22.71 18.84 1.56
CA ILE A 24 -22.30 18.89 0.15
C ILE A 24 -22.98 17.78 -0.65
N ALA A 25 -23.06 16.56 -0.11
CA ALA A 25 -23.75 15.45 -0.75
C ALA A 25 -25.25 15.76 -0.95
N GLY A 26 -25.92 16.31 0.08
CA GLY A 26 -27.30 16.76 0.00
C GLY A 26 -27.52 17.86 -1.04
N ASP A 27 -26.65 18.88 -1.05
CA ASP A 27 -26.71 19.99 -2.01
C ASP A 27 -26.55 19.49 -3.46
N LEU A 28 -25.64 18.53 -3.70
CA LEU A 28 -25.45 17.92 -5.02
C LEU A 28 -26.64 17.05 -5.45
N ASN A 29 -27.22 16.27 -4.54
CA ASN A 29 -28.40 15.46 -4.83
C ASN A 29 -29.61 16.33 -5.19
N ASN A 30 -29.82 17.44 -4.46
CA ASN A 30 -30.86 18.42 -4.77
C ASN A 30 -30.64 19.08 -6.12
N PHE A 31 -29.40 19.51 -6.41
CA PHE A 31 -29.05 20.08 -7.70
C PHE A 31 -29.37 19.14 -8.87
N TRP A 32 -28.97 17.86 -8.78
CA TRP A 32 -29.23 16.89 -9.84
C TRP A 32 -30.71 16.54 -9.96
N LYS A 33 -31.43 16.45 -8.84
CA LYS A 33 -32.89 16.29 -8.84
C LYS A 33 -33.59 17.40 -9.60
N ASP A 34 -33.25 18.65 -9.31
CA ASP A 34 -33.89 19.82 -9.94
C ASP A 34 -33.50 19.94 -11.42
N LYS A 35 -32.23 19.71 -11.74
CA LYS A 35 -31.73 19.77 -13.12
C LYS A 35 -32.35 18.69 -14.00
N ILE A 36 -32.40 17.45 -13.55
CA ILE A 36 -32.95 16.33 -14.33
C ILE A 36 -34.46 16.50 -14.54
N SER A 37 -35.17 16.94 -13.50
CA SER A 37 -36.60 17.22 -13.56
C SER A 37 -36.91 18.37 -14.54
N SER A 38 -36.17 19.48 -14.45
CA SER A 38 -36.43 20.66 -15.29
C SER A 38 -36.02 20.49 -16.75
N GLU A 39 -34.88 19.87 -17.04
CA GLU A 39 -34.38 19.72 -18.41
C GLU A 39 -35.01 18.53 -19.16
N TYR A 40 -35.34 17.44 -18.45
CA TYR A 40 -35.75 16.18 -19.09
C TYR A 40 -37.14 15.68 -18.63
N GLY A 41 -37.75 16.30 -17.63
CA GLY A 41 -39.04 15.85 -17.08
C GLY A 41 -38.96 14.50 -16.36
N LEU A 42 -37.76 14.10 -15.90
CA LEU A 42 -37.50 12.81 -15.28
C LEU A 42 -37.25 12.94 -13.78
N ALA A 43 -37.57 11.88 -13.03
CA ALA A 43 -37.13 11.76 -11.65
C ALA A 43 -35.63 11.39 -11.62
N SER A 44 -34.83 12.14 -10.86
CA SER A 44 -33.44 11.74 -10.60
C SER A 44 -33.41 10.53 -9.65
N HIS A 45 -32.62 9.53 -10.02
CA HIS A 45 -32.19 8.43 -9.17
C HIS A 45 -30.68 8.48 -8.86
N LEU A 46 -30.03 9.59 -9.21
CA LEU A 46 -28.64 9.82 -8.82
C LEU A 46 -28.57 10.13 -7.34
N GLU A 47 -27.66 9.45 -6.65
CA GLU A 47 -27.39 9.64 -5.23
C GLU A 47 -25.88 9.63 -5.03
N ILE A 48 -25.34 10.76 -4.58
CA ILE A 48 -23.99 10.83 -4.02
C ILE A 48 -24.09 10.79 -2.51
N GLU A 49 -23.19 10.03 -1.89
CA GLU A 49 -23.11 9.87 -0.45
C GLU A 49 -21.80 10.45 0.09
N PHE A 50 -21.84 10.97 1.31
CA PHE A 50 -20.63 11.21 2.06
C PHE A 50 -20.10 9.86 2.57
N GLU A 51 -18.98 9.41 2.02
CA GLU A 51 -18.39 8.13 2.42
C GLU A 51 -17.55 8.26 3.71
N LYS A 52 -16.53 9.12 3.72
CA LYS A 52 -15.62 9.28 4.86
C LYS A 52 -14.79 10.56 4.80
N TYR A 53 -14.17 10.90 5.93
CA TYR A 53 -13.21 12.00 6.06
C TYR A 53 -11.80 11.46 6.33
N TYR A 54 -10.83 12.01 5.59
CA TYR A 54 -9.41 11.79 5.84
C TYR A 54 -8.80 13.03 6.47
N ARG A 55 -8.25 12.90 7.69
CA ARG A 55 -7.52 13.99 8.36
C ARG A 55 -6.20 14.31 7.67
N LYS A 56 -5.49 13.27 7.24
CA LYS A 56 -4.30 13.36 6.38
C LYS A 56 -4.49 12.42 5.21
N PHE A 57 -4.06 12.83 4.03
CA PHE A 57 -4.29 12.10 2.79
C PHE A 57 -3.12 12.30 1.83
N ILE A 58 -2.63 11.21 1.25
CA ILE A 58 -1.55 11.20 0.27
C ILE A 58 -2.00 10.41 -0.94
N ILE A 59 -1.87 11.02 -2.12
CA ILE A 59 -1.97 10.34 -3.41
C ILE A 59 -0.55 10.06 -3.88
N THR A 60 -0.22 8.79 -4.10
CA THR A 60 1.09 8.41 -4.62
C THR A 60 1.03 8.32 -6.16
N PRO A 61 1.97 8.88 -6.92
CA PRO A 61 2.00 8.72 -8.37
C PRO A 61 2.21 7.25 -8.77
N ALA A 62 1.81 6.91 -10.00
CA ALA A 62 2.08 5.58 -10.54
C ALA A 62 3.57 5.52 -10.90
N ARG A 63 4.21 4.36 -10.66
CA ARG A 63 5.64 4.19 -10.94
C ARG A 63 5.93 4.55 -12.41
N GLY A 64 6.78 5.55 -12.62
CA GLY A 64 7.25 5.95 -13.95
C GLY A 64 6.28 6.79 -14.79
N SER A 65 5.24 7.37 -14.21
CA SER A 65 4.37 8.32 -14.94
C SER A 65 3.96 9.51 -14.07
N GLU A 66 4.14 10.73 -14.59
CA GLU A 66 3.63 11.98 -13.98
C GLU A 66 2.10 12.07 -13.97
N SER A 67 1.41 11.24 -14.76
CA SER A 67 -0.04 11.10 -14.65
C SER A 67 -0.38 10.43 -13.32
N GLY A 68 -1.02 11.17 -12.41
CA GLY A 68 -1.40 10.69 -11.06
C GLY A 68 -1.99 9.28 -11.09
N ALA A 69 -1.57 8.43 -10.15
CA ALA A 69 -2.01 7.05 -10.12
C ALA A 69 -3.53 6.99 -9.98
N LYS A 70 -4.20 6.39 -10.97
CA LYS A 70 -5.57 5.94 -10.78
C LYS A 70 -5.56 4.92 -9.62
N LYS A 71 -6.24 5.26 -8.52
CA LYS A 71 -6.54 4.39 -7.36
C LYS A 71 -5.35 4.00 -6.45
N ARG A 72 -4.34 4.87 -6.25
CA ARG A 72 -3.28 4.63 -5.24
C ARG A 72 -3.19 5.77 -4.24
N TYR A 73 -3.70 5.54 -3.04
CA TYR A 73 -3.68 6.54 -1.98
C TYR A 73 -3.64 5.90 -0.60
N ALA A 74 -3.18 6.67 0.37
CA ALA A 74 -3.28 6.36 1.79
C ALA A 74 -3.83 7.55 2.55
N GLY A 75 -4.48 7.30 3.69
CA GLY A 75 -4.93 8.38 4.54
C GLY A 75 -5.29 7.93 5.95
N ILE A 76 -5.35 8.89 6.86
CA ILE A 76 -5.85 8.70 8.23
C ILE A 76 -7.35 8.98 8.21
N VAL A 77 -8.14 7.92 8.25
CA VAL A 77 -9.60 7.99 8.37
C VAL A 77 -9.95 8.27 9.83
N VAL A 78 -10.88 9.20 10.04
CA VAL A 78 -11.45 9.49 11.37
C VAL A 78 -12.83 8.84 11.45
N GLU A 79 -12.97 7.86 12.33
CA GLU A 79 -14.23 7.19 12.62
C GLU A 79 -14.78 7.66 13.97
N SER A 80 -16.07 7.98 14.04
CA SER A 80 -16.73 8.26 15.31
C SER A 80 -16.90 6.95 16.09
N ALA A 81 -16.32 6.86 17.28
CA ALA A 81 -16.41 5.70 18.17
C ALA A 81 -17.11 6.08 19.49
N ALA A 82 -17.67 5.07 20.18
CA ALA A 82 -18.22 5.26 21.52
C ALA A 82 -17.07 5.64 22.47
N GLY A 83 -16.93 6.94 22.76
CA GLY A 83 -15.88 7.50 23.62
C GLY A 83 -14.93 8.50 22.94
N GLY A 84 -15.08 8.81 21.64
CA GLY A 84 -14.27 9.82 20.95
C GLY A 84 -14.05 9.52 19.47
N GLU A 85 -13.08 10.19 18.87
CA GLU A 85 -12.63 9.92 17.51
C GLU A 85 -11.58 8.81 17.52
N LYS A 86 -11.73 7.82 16.63
CA LYS A 86 -10.72 6.80 16.39
C LYS A 86 -10.09 7.05 15.03
N GLU A 87 -8.77 7.06 15.00
CA GLU A 87 -8.02 7.19 13.77
C GLU A 87 -7.56 5.83 13.27
N LYS A 88 -7.63 5.66 11.95
CA LYS A 88 -7.20 4.44 11.29
C LYS A 88 -6.51 4.77 9.97
N LEU A 89 -5.34 4.17 9.78
CA LEU A 89 -4.63 4.24 8.51
C LEU A 89 -5.33 3.34 7.48
N GLU A 90 -5.74 3.92 6.37
CA GLU A 90 -6.34 3.22 5.22
C GLU A 90 -5.40 3.28 4.02
N PHE A 91 -5.30 2.17 3.29
CA PHE A 91 -4.51 2.03 2.06
C PHE A 91 -5.40 1.53 0.92
N VAL A 92 -5.39 2.22 -0.22
CA VAL A 92 -6.11 1.80 -1.43
C VAL A 92 -5.15 1.68 -2.60
N GLY A 93 -5.16 0.51 -3.25
CA GLY A 93 -4.32 0.16 -4.40
C GLY A 93 -2.81 0.16 -4.16
N LEU A 94 -2.38 0.33 -2.90
CA LEU A 94 -0.99 0.26 -2.48
C LEU A 94 -0.54 -1.18 -2.17
N GLU A 95 0.76 -1.35 -2.00
CA GLU A 95 1.44 -2.61 -1.75
C GLU A 95 0.83 -3.43 -0.58
N PHE A 96 0.37 -2.74 0.47
CA PHE A 96 -0.19 -3.32 1.70
C PHE A 96 -1.35 -4.29 1.43
N VAL A 97 -2.23 -3.93 0.50
CA VAL A 97 -3.45 -4.72 0.19
C VAL A 97 -3.16 -5.89 -0.75
N ARG A 98 -1.94 -6.02 -1.26
CA ARG A 98 -1.59 -7.08 -2.19
C ARG A 98 -1.22 -8.36 -1.45
N SER A 99 -1.72 -9.49 -1.95
CA SER A 99 -1.42 -10.81 -1.38
C SER A 99 0.00 -11.28 -1.66
N ASP A 100 0.66 -10.72 -2.67
CA ASP A 100 2.01 -11.08 -3.12
C ASP A 100 3.13 -10.30 -2.41
N TRP A 101 2.81 -9.59 -1.34
CA TRP A 101 3.76 -8.84 -0.50
C TRP A 101 3.99 -9.53 0.83
N THR A 102 5.23 -9.48 1.33
CA THR A 102 5.62 -10.16 2.57
C THR A 102 5.07 -9.46 3.80
N ARG A 103 5.08 -10.15 4.95
CA ARG A 103 4.71 -9.55 6.23
C ARG A 103 5.62 -8.38 6.57
N LEU A 104 6.93 -8.51 6.32
CA LEU A 104 7.90 -7.43 6.50
C LEU A 104 7.46 -6.17 5.76
N ALA A 105 7.10 -6.31 4.49
CA ALA A 105 6.75 -5.18 3.65
C ALA A 105 5.46 -4.49 4.12
N LYS A 106 4.47 -5.27 4.57
CA LYS A 106 3.21 -4.73 5.10
C LYS A 106 3.42 -3.96 6.39
N GLU A 107 4.17 -4.53 7.33
CA GLU A 107 4.49 -3.86 8.60
C GLU A 107 5.34 -2.61 8.35
N PHE A 108 6.33 -2.68 7.46
CA PHE A 108 7.15 -1.54 7.05
C PHE A 108 6.30 -0.42 6.43
N GLN A 109 5.34 -0.74 5.55
CA GLN A 109 4.48 0.28 4.95
C GLN A 109 3.58 0.97 5.97
N VAL A 110 2.98 0.22 6.90
CA VAL A 110 2.15 0.79 7.97
C VAL A 110 2.97 1.78 8.80
N GLU A 111 4.16 1.36 9.25
CA GLU A 111 5.01 2.18 10.10
C GLU A 111 5.54 3.41 9.35
N LEU A 112 6.04 3.24 8.12
CA LEU A 112 6.54 4.35 7.31
C LEU A 112 5.46 5.42 7.09
N TYR A 113 4.26 5.02 6.69
CA TYR A 113 3.17 5.98 6.48
C TYR A 113 2.71 6.62 7.78
N THR A 114 2.72 5.88 8.89
CA THR A 114 2.42 6.46 10.21
C THR A 114 3.41 7.57 10.56
N LYS A 115 4.71 7.30 10.41
CA LYS A 115 5.77 8.29 10.66
C LYS A 115 5.69 9.49 9.73
N VAL A 116 5.50 9.26 8.43
CA VAL A 116 5.32 10.35 7.45
C VAL A 116 4.08 11.18 7.77
N PHE A 117 2.96 10.55 8.12
CA PHE A 117 1.76 11.28 8.54
C PHE A 117 1.94 11.99 9.88
N ASN A 118 2.88 11.59 10.73
CA ASN A 118 3.22 12.33 11.95
C ASN A 118 4.33 13.36 11.75
N GLU A 119 4.82 13.55 10.52
CA GLU A 119 5.93 14.46 10.20
C GLU A 119 7.22 14.10 10.95
N GLU A 120 7.41 12.81 11.25
CA GLU A 120 8.63 12.27 11.85
C GLU A 120 9.73 12.07 10.79
N ASP A 121 11.00 12.23 11.19
CA ASP A 121 12.13 11.79 10.37
C ASP A 121 12.18 10.26 10.33
N VAL A 122 12.37 9.70 9.13
CA VAL A 122 12.34 8.27 8.86
C VAL A 122 13.68 7.71 8.40
N ASP A 123 14.69 8.55 8.16
CA ASP A 123 15.91 8.14 7.46
C ASP A 123 16.71 7.13 8.30
N ASP A 124 16.97 7.45 9.56
CA ASP A 124 17.65 6.55 10.50
C ASP A 124 16.86 5.27 10.77
N TRP A 125 15.54 5.39 10.87
CA TRP A 125 14.66 4.24 11.05
C TRP A 125 14.72 3.29 9.85
N ILE A 126 14.71 3.81 8.61
CA ILE A 126 14.85 3.00 7.39
C ILE A 126 16.22 2.29 7.38
N ARG A 127 17.31 3.00 7.69
CA ARG A 127 18.66 2.40 7.77
C ARG A 127 18.72 1.27 8.80
N GLU A 128 18.12 1.47 9.97
CA GLU A 128 18.03 0.45 11.01
C GLU A 128 17.29 -0.80 10.53
N ILE A 129 16.12 -0.63 9.89
CA ILE A 129 15.36 -1.75 9.32
C ILE A 129 16.19 -2.51 8.29
N VAL A 130 16.87 -1.80 7.38
CA VAL A 130 17.74 -2.42 6.35
C VAL A 130 18.86 -3.23 7.01
N LYS A 131 19.49 -2.71 8.07
CA LYS A 131 20.53 -3.41 8.82
C LYS A 131 20.00 -4.69 9.46
N LYS A 132 18.84 -4.62 10.13
CA LYS A 132 18.19 -5.78 10.77
C LYS A 132 17.77 -6.85 9.76
N VAL A 133 17.27 -6.45 8.58
CA VAL A 133 16.98 -7.39 7.49
C VAL A 133 18.26 -8.11 7.03
N LYS A 134 19.36 -7.39 6.84
CA LYS A 134 20.65 -8.00 6.47
C LYS A 134 21.23 -8.91 7.56
N ALA A 135 20.88 -8.66 8.82
CA ALA A 135 21.28 -9.47 9.97
C ALA A 135 20.41 -10.73 10.17
N GLY A 136 19.34 -10.91 9.37
CA GLY A 136 18.42 -12.05 9.49
C GLY A 136 17.40 -11.93 10.63
N GLU A 137 17.27 -10.74 11.24
CA GLU A 137 16.34 -10.51 12.37
C GLU A 137 14.87 -10.51 11.96
N TYR A 138 14.58 -10.56 10.66
CA TYR A 138 13.23 -10.54 10.11
C TYR A 138 12.88 -11.77 9.27
N ASP A 139 13.66 -12.85 9.34
CA ASP A 139 13.53 -14.04 8.48
C ASP A 139 12.11 -14.60 8.46
N GLU A 140 11.43 -14.66 9.62
CA GLU A 140 10.06 -15.17 9.68
C GLU A 140 9.04 -14.29 8.94
N LYS A 141 9.41 -13.04 8.63
CA LYS A 141 8.57 -12.07 7.94
C LYS A 141 8.84 -11.98 6.43
N LEU A 142 9.81 -12.74 5.92
CA LEU A 142 10.23 -12.74 4.51
C LEU A 142 9.46 -13.73 3.62
N VAL A 143 8.51 -14.47 4.20
CA VAL A 143 7.74 -15.49 3.49
C VAL A 143 6.74 -14.86 2.51
N TYR A 144 6.84 -15.22 1.23
CA TYR A 144 5.81 -14.98 0.24
C TYR A 144 4.72 -16.04 0.32
N ARG A 145 3.48 -15.65 0.03
CA ARG A 145 2.32 -16.54 -0.03
C ARG A 145 1.58 -16.33 -1.34
N LYS A 146 1.37 -17.40 -2.13
CA LYS A 146 0.63 -17.29 -3.40
C LYS A 146 -0.13 -18.56 -3.75
N ARG A 147 -1.40 -18.39 -4.14
CA ARG A 147 -2.25 -19.49 -4.61
C ARG A 147 -1.90 -19.88 -6.05
N LEU A 148 -1.70 -21.17 -6.29
CA LEU A 148 -1.67 -21.78 -7.61
C LEU A 148 -3.07 -21.73 -8.22
N ARG A 149 -3.18 -21.21 -9.43
CA ARG A 149 -4.48 -21.06 -10.14
C ARG A 149 -4.84 -22.26 -11.00
N LYS A 150 -3.85 -23.10 -11.27
CA LYS A 150 -3.90 -24.32 -12.08
C LYS A 150 -2.78 -25.24 -11.59
N ASP A 151 -2.72 -26.45 -12.12
CA ASP A 151 -1.68 -27.40 -11.76
C ASP A 151 -0.29 -26.92 -12.20
N VAL A 152 0.72 -27.34 -11.46
CA VAL A 152 2.11 -26.86 -11.60
C VAL A 152 2.69 -27.19 -12.99
N ASP A 153 2.23 -28.30 -13.58
CA ASP A 153 2.65 -28.77 -14.90
C ASP A 153 2.02 -27.97 -16.04
N ASP A 154 0.86 -27.35 -15.81
CA ASP A 154 0.20 -26.51 -16.82
C ASP A 154 0.93 -25.17 -17.06
N TYR A 155 1.92 -24.84 -16.24
CA TYR A 155 2.76 -23.65 -16.41
C TYR A 155 3.94 -23.95 -17.36
N THR A 156 3.72 -23.76 -18.65
CA THR A 156 4.71 -24.09 -19.70
C THR A 156 5.58 -22.92 -20.16
N LYS A 157 5.13 -21.68 -19.98
CA LYS A 157 5.87 -20.45 -20.39
C LYS A 157 5.89 -19.42 -19.26
N ASN A 158 6.99 -18.68 -19.13
CA ASN A 158 7.19 -17.62 -18.14
C ASN A 158 6.85 -18.06 -16.71
N ILE A 159 7.48 -19.14 -16.26
CA ILE A 159 7.16 -19.82 -14.99
C ILE A 159 7.35 -18.86 -13.80
N PRO A 160 6.26 -18.51 -13.09
CA PRO A 160 6.34 -17.60 -11.95
C PRO A 160 7.13 -18.16 -10.76
N GLN A 161 7.64 -17.30 -9.88
CA GLN A 161 8.48 -17.71 -8.73
C GLN A 161 7.77 -18.72 -7.80
N HIS A 162 6.51 -18.46 -7.42
CA HIS A 162 5.71 -19.41 -6.63
C HIS A 162 5.53 -20.78 -7.29
N VAL A 163 5.49 -20.85 -8.62
CA VAL A 163 5.41 -22.12 -9.35
C VAL A 163 6.76 -22.83 -9.36
N LYS A 164 7.86 -22.09 -9.50
CA LYS A 164 9.22 -22.66 -9.37
C LYS A 164 9.45 -23.26 -7.99
N ALA A 165 9.01 -22.59 -6.93
CA ALA A 165 9.06 -23.15 -5.57
C ALA A 165 8.18 -24.40 -5.44
N ALA A 166 6.95 -24.36 -5.98
CA ALA A 166 6.02 -25.49 -5.94
C ALA A 166 6.58 -26.77 -6.56
N ARG A 167 7.36 -26.65 -7.66
CA ARG A 167 8.02 -27.78 -8.34
C ARG A 167 9.07 -28.50 -7.50
N LEU A 168 9.55 -27.88 -6.43
CA LEU A 168 10.52 -28.50 -5.52
C LEU A 168 9.84 -29.40 -4.48
N LEU A 169 8.51 -29.34 -4.37
CA LEU A 169 7.73 -30.18 -3.47
C LEU A 169 7.20 -31.41 -4.23
N PRO A 170 7.12 -32.57 -3.57
CA PRO A 170 6.58 -33.80 -4.17
C PRO A 170 5.11 -33.65 -4.57
N GLU A 171 4.35 -32.92 -3.76
CA GLU A 171 2.97 -32.53 -4.04
C GLU A 171 2.78 -31.07 -3.68
N SER A 172 2.17 -30.30 -4.58
CA SER A 172 1.87 -28.89 -4.33
C SER A 172 0.48 -28.54 -4.86
N VAL A 173 -0.46 -28.39 -3.94
CA VAL A 173 -1.85 -28.02 -4.23
C VAL A 173 -2.23 -26.80 -3.39
N GLY A 174 -2.99 -25.88 -4.01
CA GLY A 174 -3.51 -24.72 -3.31
C GLY A 174 -2.51 -23.57 -3.14
N THR A 175 -2.05 -23.31 -1.93
CA THR A 175 -1.23 -22.13 -1.60
C THR A 175 0.22 -22.51 -1.33
N VAL A 176 1.13 -21.85 -2.02
CA VAL A 176 2.57 -22.06 -1.88
C VAL A 176 3.16 -20.96 -1.01
N TYR A 177 3.96 -21.36 -0.04
CA TYR A 177 4.73 -20.49 0.83
C TYR A 177 6.21 -20.65 0.49
N TYR A 178 6.90 -19.55 0.20
CA TYR A 178 8.29 -19.63 -0.25
C TYR A 178 9.07 -18.37 0.12
N VAL A 179 10.39 -18.52 0.19
CA VAL A 179 11.34 -17.42 0.33
C VAL A 179 12.18 -17.28 -0.94
N ILE A 180 12.74 -16.11 -1.18
CA ILE A 180 13.74 -15.91 -2.23
C ILE A 180 15.12 -16.07 -1.60
N THR A 181 15.86 -17.06 -2.08
CA THR A 181 17.25 -17.31 -1.72
C THR A 181 18.16 -16.92 -2.88
N LYS A 182 19.47 -16.97 -2.65
CA LYS A 182 20.49 -16.77 -3.70
C LYS A 182 20.37 -17.80 -4.85
N ARG A 183 19.70 -18.93 -4.61
CA ARG A 183 19.42 -19.98 -5.60
C ARG A 183 18.07 -19.80 -6.30
N GLY A 184 17.28 -18.80 -5.93
CA GLY A 184 15.93 -18.57 -6.41
C GLY A 184 14.85 -18.89 -5.36
N PRO A 185 13.59 -19.10 -5.77
CA PRO A 185 12.49 -19.33 -4.84
C PRO A 185 12.56 -20.74 -4.25
N ILE A 186 12.59 -20.83 -2.92
CA ILE A 186 12.62 -22.09 -2.18
C ILE A 186 11.38 -22.17 -1.28
N PRO A 187 10.60 -23.27 -1.32
CA PRO A 187 9.47 -23.46 -0.43
C PRO A 187 9.93 -23.55 1.03
N ILE A 188 9.14 -23.04 1.97
CA ILE A 188 9.53 -22.93 3.39
C ILE A 188 9.75 -24.29 4.06
N GLU A 189 9.18 -25.35 3.48
CA GLU A 189 9.30 -26.74 3.93
C GLU A 189 10.70 -27.31 3.67
N LEU A 190 11.47 -26.73 2.75
CA LEU A 190 12.84 -27.13 2.43
C LEU A 190 13.86 -26.22 3.11
N LYS A 191 15.08 -26.72 3.33
CA LYS A 191 16.16 -25.94 3.96
C LYS A 191 16.56 -24.72 3.10
N HIS A 192 16.55 -23.54 3.70
CA HIS A 192 16.75 -22.24 3.03
C HIS A 192 17.64 -21.27 3.82
N ASN A 193 18.86 -21.68 4.16
CA ASN A 193 19.79 -20.88 4.98
C ASN A 193 20.51 -19.76 4.19
N ASP A 194 20.15 -19.55 2.92
CA ASP A 194 20.83 -18.68 1.96
C ASP A 194 19.91 -17.58 1.41
N ILE A 195 19.05 -17.02 2.27
CA ILE A 195 18.10 -15.95 1.92
C ILE A 195 18.83 -14.80 1.20
N ASP A 196 18.23 -14.33 0.11
CA ASP A 196 18.72 -13.15 -0.61
C ASP A 196 18.10 -11.88 0.00
N TYR A 197 18.73 -11.35 1.05
CA TYR A 197 18.24 -10.13 1.71
C TYR A 197 18.16 -8.91 0.79
N ASN A 198 19.05 -8.82 -0.20
CA ASN A 198 19.03 -7.71 -1.15
C ASN A 198 17.77 -7.76 -2.02
N HIS A 199 17.28 -8.94 -2.39
CA HIS A 199 15.97 -9.07 -3.05
C HIS A 199 14.86 -8.41 -2.22
N TYR A 200 14.81 -8.62 -0.91
CA TYR A 200 13.76 -8.05 -0.05
C TYR A 200 13.92 -6.53 0.12
N ILE A 201 15.15 -6.05 0.26
CA ILE A 201 15.41 -4.61 0.32
C ILE A 201 14.95 -3.94 -0.99
N GLU A 202 15.38 -4.44 -2.15
CA GLU A 202 15.09 -3.84 -3.46
C GLU A 202 13.65 -4.03 -3.93
N LYS A 203 13.03 -5.18 -3.61
CA LYS A 203 11.71 -5.55 -4.14
C LYS A 203 10.58 -5.37 -3.14
N GLN A 204 10.87 -5.18 -1.85
CA GLN A 204 9.86 -4.94 -0.81
C GLN A 204 10.05 -3.57 -0.15
N LEU A 205 11.20 -3.25 0.44
CA LEU A 205 11.34 -1.99 1.19
C LEU A 205 11.40 -0.76 0.29
N LYS A 206 12.37 -0.76 -0.64
CA LYS A 206 12.63 0.36 -1.55
C LYS A 206 11.39 0.87 -2.29
N PRO A 207 10.56 0.01 -2.93
CA PRO A 207 9.41 0.52 -3.66
C PRO A 207 8.32 1.13 -2.78
N ILE A 208 8.24 0.73 -1.51
CA ILE A 208 7.34 1.36 -0.52
C ILE A 208 7.89 2.74 -0.16
N THR A 209 9.18 2.82 0.16
CA THR A 209 9.85 4.08 0.49
C THR A 209 9.72 5.10 -0.63
N ASP A 210 10.09 4.73 -1.85
CA ASP A 210 10.04 5.62 -3.00
C ASP A 210 8.61 6.06 -3.36
N SER A 211 7.59 5.27 -3.01
CA SER A 211 6.20 5.62 -3.31
C SER A 211 5.68 6.83 -2.52
N VAL A 212 6.25 7.10 -1.34
CA VAL A 212 5.83 8.17 -0.45
C VAL A 212 6.89 9.26 -0.31
N LEU A 213 8.17 8.89 -0.20
CA LEU A 213 9.25 9.86 0.02
C LEU A 213 9.62 10.63 -1.24
N SER A 214 9.26 10.16 -2.43
CA SER A 214 9.39 10.96 -3.66
C SER A 214 8.55 12.23 -3.63
N LEU A 215 7.48 12.29 -2.82
CA LEU A 215 6.69 13.51 -2.60
C LEU A 215 7.42 14.54 -1.72
N LEU A 216 8.50 14.11 -1.06
CA LEU A 216 9.37 14.91 -0.20
C LEU A 216 10.77 15.06 -0.82
N ASP A 217 10.89 14.83 -2.14
CA ASP A 217 12.15 14.88 -2.90
C ASP A 217 13.27 13.96 -2.35
N LYS A 218 12.90 12.89 -1.65
CA LYS A 218 13.82 11.86 -1.12
C LYS A 218 13.66 10.53 -1.86
N SER A 219 14.74 9.76 -1.95
CA SER A 219 14.75 8.41 -2.50
C SER A 219 15.35 7.41 -1.51
N PHE A 220 14.94 6.15 -1.57
CA PHE A 220 15.50 5.08 -0.75
C PHE A 220 17.02 5.00 -0.85
N ASP A 221 17.55 5.09 -2.07
CA ASP A 221 19.00 5.01 -2.32
C ASP A 221 19.74 6.15 -1.63
N SER A 222 19.22 7.39 -1.71
CA SER A 222 19.82 8.54 -1.02
C SER A 222 19.91 8.37 0.50
N ILE A 223 18.93 7.69 1.10
CA ILE A 223 18.86 7.42 2.55
C ILE A 223 19.85 6.34 2.97
N VAL A 224 19.95 5.25 2.19
CA VAL A 224 20.81 4.11 2.53
C VAL A 224 22.28 4.35 2.17
N GLU A 225 22.57 5.13 1.13
CA GLU A 225 23.93 5.47 0.71
C GLU A 225 24.58 6.53 1.60
N SER A 226 23.80 7.43 2.21
CA SER A 226 24.34 8.48 3.10
C SER A 226 25.01 7.91 4.37
N ASP A 227 24.67 6.68 4.77
CA ASP A 227 25.36 5.96 5.84
C ASP A 227 26.69 5.32 5.37
N GLN A 228 26.89 5.09 4.06
CA GLN A 228 28.18 4.60 3.54
C GLN A 228 29.23 5.70 3.45
N LEU A 229 28.81 6.96 3.31
CA LEU A 229 29.71 8.12 3.22
C LEU A 229 30.07 8.72 4.58
N SER A 230 29.28 8.46 5.63
CA SER A 230 29.57 8.94 7.00
C SER A 230 30.69 8.17 7.71
N PHE A 231 31.13 7.05 7.14
CA PHE A 231 32.25 6.24 7.62
C PHE A 231 33.59 6.53 6.92
N PHE A 232 33.69 7.61 6.13
CA PHE A 232 34.93 8.09 5.51
C PHE A 232 35.33 9.48 6.03
#